data_AF-C0VY54-F1
#
_entry.id   AF-C0VY54-F1
#
_cell.length_a   1.000
_cell.length_b   1.000
_cell.length_c   1.000
_cell.angle_alpha   90.00
_cell.angle_beta   90.00
_cell.angle_gamma   90.00
#
_symmetry.space_group_name_H-M   'P 1'
#
loop_
_entity.id
_entity.type
_entity.pdbx_description
1 polymer ?
#
loop_
_entity_poly.entity_id
_entity_poly.type
_entity_poly.pdbx_seq_one_letter_code
_entity_poly.pdbx_strand_id
1 'polypeptide(L)'
;MIYPVQFSIEPYPTNFIPSPKLQRHLRKLSKNPRGYHRFSHRIVFTTLGVAATVLSLLGLLWYHIGADETKVWIKFGRVFYREIKFSELTALKLVVNRLKLYAGKTIINIEPGRFNYSVVYYGLLKELQTRRFELPNNTQPNDPNWEEDAQYWRNLLAERIFVNHSEFFRGNPVELAYLNSLICPPGL
;
A
#
# COMPACT_ATOMS: atom_id res chain seq x y z
N MET A 1 -5.77 42.72 -21.74
CA MET A 1 -6.89 43.65 -21.94
C MET A 1 -7.13 43.75 -23.44
N ILE A 2 -8.28 43.27 -23.91
CA ILE A 2 -8.75 43.47 -25.28
C ILE A 2 -10.24 43.80 -25.18
N TYR A 3 -10.60 44.94 -25.76
CA TYR A 3 -11.94 45.50 -25.93
C TYR A 3 -12.66 44.85 -27.13
N PRO A 4 -14.00 45.01 -27.26
CA PRO A 4 -14.84 44.10 -28.04
C PRO A 4 -14.84 44.41 -29.54
N VAL A 5 -15.20 43.41 -30.33
CA VAL A 5 -15.43 43.53 -31.79
C VAL A 5 -16.93 43.71 -32.06
N GLN A 6 -17.27 44.76 -32.81
CA GLN A 6 -18.60 45.01 -33.39
C GLN A 6 -18.68 44.44 -34.81
N PHE A 7 -19.85 43.93 -35.19
CA PHE A 7 -20.21 43.71 -36.59
C PHE A 7 -21.63 44.21 -36.85
N SER A 8 -21.78 45.05 -37.88
CA SER A 8 -23.06 45.42 -38.50
C SER A 8 -23.29 44.53 -39.72
N ILE A 9 -24.55 44.31 -40.10
CA ILE A 9 -24.90 43.90 -41.47
C ILE A 9 -26.22 44.60 -41.85
N GLU A 10 -26.19 45.27 -43.01
CA GLU A 10 -27.32 45.85 -43.72
C GLU A 10 -28.43 44.82 -44.07
N PRO A 11 -29.68 45.26 -44.32
CA PRO A 11 -30.81 44.34 -44.50
C PRO A 11 -30.90 43.72 -45.92
N TYR A 12 -31.20 42.42 -45.97
CA TYR A 12 -31.74 41.71 -47.14
C TYR A 12 -33.28 41.87 -47.20
N PRO A 13 -33.91 41.72 -48.37
CA PRO A 13 -35.19 42.33 -48.70
C PRO A 13 -36.39 41.73 -47.94
N THR A 14 -37.25 42.66 -47.57
CA THR A 14 -38.58 42.47 -46.97
C THR A 14 -39.46 41.69 -47.95
N ASN A 15 -39.74 40.42 -47.63
CA ASN A 15 -41.04 39.75 -47.78
C ASN A 15 -40.87 38.23 -47.61
N PHE A 16 -40.66 37.79 -46.37
CA PHE A 16 -40.85 36.39 -45.99
C PHE A 16 -41.96 36.33 -44.94
N ILE A 17 -43.13 35.81 -45.33
CA ILE A 17 -44.23 35.54 -44.40
C ILE A 17 -44.02 34.10 -43.88
N PRO A 18 -43.57 33.91 -42.62
CA PRO A 18 -43.34 32.57 -42.10
C PRO A 18 -44.67 31.81 -41.95
N SER A 19 -44.67 30.55 -42.37
CA SER A 19 -45.87 29.71 -42.31
C SER A 19 -46.39 29.56 -40.87
N PRO A 20 -47.73 29.50 -40.66
CA PRO A 20 -48.34 29.43 -39.33
C PRO A 20 -47.87 28.24 -38.46
N LYS A 21 -47.38 27.18 -39.11
CA LYS A 21 -46.81 25.99 -38.43
C LYS A 21 -45.48 26.30 -37.77
N LEU A 22 -44.67 27.16 -38.38
CA LEU A 22 -43.33 27.53 -37.89
C LEU A 22 -43.44 28.44 -36.66
N GLN A 23 -44.39 29.38 -36.66
CA GLN A 23 -44.68 30.21 -35.49
C GLN A 23 -45.19 29.40 -34.29
N ARG A 24 -46.05 28.39 -34.49
CA ARG A 24 -46.50 27.50 -33.41
C ARG A 24 -45.35 26.67 -32.82
N HIS A 25 -44.42 26.21 -33.65
CA HIS A 25 -43.29 25.41 -33.19
C HIS A 25 -42.31 26.24 -32.34
N LEU A 26 -41.99 27.45 -32.78
CA LEU A 26 -41.12 28.38 -32.03
C LEU A 26 -41.74 28.81 -30.70
N ARG A 27 -43.06 29.02 -30.65
CA ARG A 27 -43.77 29.36 -29.40
C ARG A 27 -43.75 28.22 -28.37
N LYS A 28 -43.73 26.96 -28.82
CA LYS A 28 -43.58 25.79 -27.93
C LYS A 28 -42.16 25.66 -27.38
N LEU A 29 -41.14 26.02 -28.17
CA LEU A 29 -39.73 25.99 -27.73
C LEU A 29 -39.42 27.10 -26.73
N SER A 30 -40.01 28.30 -26.89
CA SER A 30 -39.87 29.41 -25.94
C SER A 30 -40.53 29.14 -24.58
N LYS A 31 -41.64 28.40 -24.52
CA LYS A 31 -42.38 28.13 -23.28
C LYS A 31 -41.74 27.06 -22.39
N ASN A 32 -40.73 26.34 -22.86
CA ASN A 32 -40.07 25.31 -22.05
C ASN A 32 -38.55 25.30 -22.31
N PRO A 33 -37.82 26.34 -21.86
CA PRO A 33 -36.37 26.26 -21.84
C PRO A 33 -36.01 25.14 -20.88
N ARG A 34 -35.47 24.03 -21.41
CA ARG A 34 -34.93 22.96 -20.57
C ARG A 34 -33.92 23.62 -19.63
N GLY A 35 -34.30 23.73 -18.36
CA GLY A 35 -33.48 24.32 -17.32
C GLY A 35 -32.18 23.53 -17.27
N TYR A 36 -31.08 24.17 -17.69
CA TYR A 36 -29.76 23.67 -17.42
C TYR A 36 -29.58 23.80 -15.90
N HIS A 37 -29.83 22.71 -15.16
CA HIS A 37 -29.49 22.63 -13.75
C HIS A 37 -28.00 22.95 -13.66
N ARG A 38 -27.65 24.15 -13.15
CA ARG A 38 -26.32 24.40 -12.58
C ARG A 38 -26.16 23.44 -11.41
N PHE A 39 -25.77 22.21 -11.70
CA PHE A 39 -25.18 21.34 -10.69
C PHE A 39 -23.96 22.08 -10.18
N SER A 40 -24.07 22.60 -8.95
CA SER A 40 -23.01 23.37 -8.32
C SER A 40 -21.74 22.54 -8.37
N HIS A 41 -20.72 23.00 -9.10
CA HIS A 41 -19.42 22.32 -9.18
C HIS A 41 -18.89 21.98 -7.78
N ARG A 42 -19.21 22.82 -6.77
CA ARG A 42 -18.89 22.56 -5.36
C ARG A 42 -19.50 21.24 -4.86
N ILE A 43 -20.77 20.95 -5.16
CA ILE A 43 -21.43 19.70 -4.74
C ILE A 43 -20.79 18.50 -5.43
N VAL A 44 -20.44 18.62 -6.71
CA VAL A 44 -19.77 17.54 -7.47
C VAL A 44 -18.37 17.26 -6.93
N PHE A 45 -17.56 18.29 -6.68
CA PHE A 45 -16.22 18.12 -6.11
C PHE A 45 -16.25 17.62 -4.66
N THR A 46 -17.18 18.10 -3.84
CA THR A 46 -17.34 17.61 -2.46
C THR A 46 -17.79 16.15 -2.43
N THR A 47 -18.74 15.74 -3.28
CA THR A 47 -19.19 14.34 -3.33
C THR A 47 -18.11 13.38 -3.86
N LEU A 48 -17.35 13.78 -4.89
CA LEU A 48 -16.17 13.02 -5.36
C LEU A 48 -15.10 12.91 -4.28
N GLY A 49 -14.81 13.98 -3.56
CA GLY A 49 -13.82 13.99 -2.47
C GLY A 49 -14.23 13.08 -1.30
N VAL A 50 -15.51 13.11 -0.91
CA VAL A 50 -16.03 12.23 0.15
C VAL A 50 -16.01 10.77 -0.31
N ALA A 51 -16.43 10.47 -1.55
CA ALA A 51 -16.39 9.12 -2.10
C ALA A 51 -14.96 8.56 -2.17
N ALA A 52 -13.99 9.37 -2.60
CA ALA A 52 -12.58 8.98 -2.62
C ALA A 52 -12.03 8.71 -1.21
N THR A 53 -12.42 9.54 -0.23
CA THR A 53 -12.04 9.34 1.18
C THR A 53 -12.62 8.06 1.76
N VAL A 54 -13.91 7.80 1.52
CA VAL A 54 -14.59 6.57 1.97
C VAL A 54 -13.97 5.34 1.31
N LEU A 55 -13.69 5.37 0.01
CA LEU A 55 -13.01 4.27 -0.68
C LEU A 55 -11.58 4.05 -0.18
N SER A 56 -10.87 5.11 0.18
CA SER A 56 -9.53 5.01 0.76
C SER A 56 -9.56 4.38 2.16
N LEU A 57 -10.53 4.76 2.99
CA LEU A 57 -10.75 4.17 4.32
C LEU A 57 -11.18 2.70 4.21
N LEU A 58 -12.06 2.36 3.26
CA LEU A 58 -12.45 0.98 2.98
C LEU A 58 -11.29 0.15 2.41
N GLY A 59 -10.45 0.75 1.55
CA GLY A 59 -9.23 0.12 1.03
C GLY A 59 -8.23 -0.20 2.14
N LEU A 60 -8.12 0.67 3.15
CA LEU A 60 -7.29 0.40 4.35
C LEU A 60 -7.76 -0.83 5.13
N LEU A 61 -9.07 -1.07 5.22
CA LEU A 61 -9.63 -2.27 5.85
C LEU A 61 -9.32 -3.55 5.06
N TRP A 62 -9.03 -3.44 3.77
CA TRP A 62 -8.75 -4.59 2.91
C TRP A 62 -7.27 -4.96 2.87
N TYR A 63 -6.40 -4.10 3.41
CA TYR A 63 -4.97 -4.35 3.50
C TYR A 63 -4.65 -5.18 4.75
N HIS A 64 -4.29 -6.45 4.54
CA HIS A 64 -3.89 -7.39 5.59
C HIS A 64 -2.45 -7.83 5.37
N ILE A 65 -1.62 -7.64 6.40
CA ILE A 65 -0.33 -8.29 6.52
C ILE A 65 -0.52 -9.50 7.42
N GLY A 66 -0.01 -10.66 7.00
CA GLY A 66 0.00 -11.87 7.80
C GLY A 66 1.33 -12.59 7.70
N ALA A 67 1.62 -13.42 8.69
CA ALA A 67 2.76 -14.31 8.69
C ALA A 67 2.38 -15.60 9.44
N ASP A 68 2.93 -16.71 8.99
CA ASP A 68 2.91 -18.00 9.66
C ASP A 68 4.36 -18.49 9.83
N GLU A 69 4.57 -19.75 10.23
CA GLU A 69 5.91 -20.31 10.45
C GLU A 69 6.75 -20.44 9.17
N THR A 70 6.12 -20.42 7.99
CA THR A 70 6.75 -20.74 6.71
C THR A 70 6.83 -19.54 5.78
N LYS A 71 5.95 -18.55 5.94
CA LYS A 71 5.83 -17.44 5.00
C LYS A 71 5.26 -16.16 5.61
N VAL A 72 5.48 -15.08 4.89
CA VAL A 72 4.88 -13.76 5.11
C VAL A 72 4.09 -13.38 3.87
N TRP A 73 2.91 -12.80 4.04
CA TRP A 73 2.09 -12.33 2.94
C TRP A 73 1.47 -10.96 3.20
N ILE A 74 1.19 -10.28 2.10
CA ILE A 74 0.39 -9.06 2.05
C ILE A 74 -0.77 -9.33 1.11
N LYS A 75 -1.98 -9.03 1.58
CA LYS A 75 -3.22 -9.13 0.82
C LYS A 75 -3.91 -7.78 0.81
N PHE A 76 -4.39 -7.36 -0.36
CA PHE A 76 -5.29 -6.21 -0.50
C PHE A 76 -6.58 -6.68 -1.17
N GLY A 77 -7.58 -6.97 -0.34
CA GLY A 77 -8.89 -7.46 -0.76
C GLY A 77 -8.77 -8.68 -1.68
N ARG A 78 -9.45 -8.64 -2.83
CA ARG A 78 -9.35 -9.66 -3.91
C ARG A 78 -8.39 -9.27 -5.04
N VAL A 79 -7.77 -8.10 -4.97
CA VAL A 79 -7.09 -7.48 -6.11
C VAL A 79 -5.60 -7.77 -6.11
N PHE A 80 -5.01 -7.94 -4.93
CA PHE A 80 -3.57 -8.10 -4.81
C PHE A 80 -3.21 -9.07 -3.69
N TYR A 81 -2.30 -9.97 -4.00
CA TYR A 81 -1.69 -10.90 -3.07
C TYR A 81 -0.21 -11.03 -3.41
N ARG A 82 0.65 -10.90 -2.40
CA ARG A 82 2.07 -11.22 -2.48
C ARG A 82 2.43 -12.06 -1.28
N GLU A 83 3.20 -13.11 -1.51
CA GLU A 83 3.78 -13.92 -0.46
C GLU A 83 5.28 -14.08 -0.68
N ILE A 84 6.01 -14.27 0.41
CA ILE A 84 7.41 -14.65 0.44
C ILE A 84 7.52 -15.78 1.46
N LYS A 85 8.00 -16.95 1.02
CA LYS A 85 8.40 -18.01 1.95
C LYS A 85 9.75 -17.66 2.55
N PHE A 86 9.95 -17.98 3.82
CA PHE A 86 11.21 -17.73 4.50
C PHE A 86 12.38 -18.44 3.80
N SER A 87 12.17 -19.67 3.33
CA SER A 87 13.16 -20.45 2.57
C SER A 87 13.56 -19.82 1.23
N GLU A 88 12.74 -18.91 0.69
CA GLU A 88 12.96 -18.22 -0.59
C GLU A 88 13.57 -16.82 -0.40
N LEU A 89 13.90 -16.39 0.83
CA LEU A 89 14.48 -15.07 1.05
C LEU A 89 15.85 -14.97 0.38
N THR A 90 16.02 -13.95 -0.45
CA THR A 90 17.28 -13.63 -1.11
C THR A 90 18.01 -12.50 -0.39
N ALA A 91 17.26 -11.56 0.21
CA ALA A 91 17.84 -10.44 0.93
C ALA A 91 16.95 -9.92 2.06
N LEU A 92 17.60 -9.36 3.07
CA LEU A 92 17.03 -8.57 4.14
C LEU A 92 17.62 -7.16 4.06
N LYS A 93 16.79 -6.12 4.02
CA LYS A 93 17.27 -4.73 4.03
C LYS A 93 16.60 -3.91 5.11
N LEU A 94 17.37 -3.06 5.77
CA LEU A 94 16.84 -2.05 6.69
C LEU A 94 16.85 -0.70 5.98
N VAL A 95 15.66 -0.13 5.73
CA VAL A 95 15.51 1.17 5.07
C VAL A 95 14.61 2.06 5.91
N VAL A 96 15.16 3.17 6.42
CA VAL A 96 14.42 4.14 7.27
C VAL A 96 13.70 3.43 8.43
N ASN A 97 14.45 2.59 9.16
CA ASN A 97 13.97 1.79 10.29
C ASN A 97 12.83 0.79 9.96
N ARG A 98 12.62 0.47 8.67
CA ARG A 98 11.68 -0.55 8.22
C ARG A 98 12.44 -1.73 7.63
N LEU A 99 12.11 -2.92 8.10
CA LEU A 99 12.68 -4.15 7.60
C LEU A 99 11.99 -4.52 6.29
N LYS A 100 12.76 -4.89 5.28
CA LYS A 100 12.26 -5.29 3.96
C LYS A 100 12.76 -6.69 3.64
N LEU A 101 11.81 -7.56 3.31
CA LEU A 101 12.05 -8.93 2.89
C LEU A 101 12.04 -9.00 1.37
N TYR A 102 13.07 -9.62 0.80
CA TYR A 102 13.19 -9.83 -0.63
C TYR A 102 13.20 -11.33 -0.95
N ALA A 103 12.44 -11.72 -1.96
CA ALA A 103 12.56 -12.99 -2.66
C ALA A 103 12.69 -12.70 -4.16
N GLY A 104 13.94 -12.58 -4.62
CA GLY A 104 14.25 -12.10 -5.97
C GLY A 104 13.69 -10.69 -6.20
N LYS A 105 12.68 -10.58 -7.08
CA LYS A 105 12.03 -9.30 -7.42
C LYS A 105 10.85 -8.95 -6.49
N THR A 106 10.40 -9.89 -5.66
CA THR A 106 9.28 -9.67 -4.75
C THR A 106 9.76 -9.03 -3.47
N ILE A 107 9.06 -7.97 -3.04
CA ILE A 107 9.40 -7.21 -1.83
C ILE A 107 8.17 -7.13 -0.93
N ILE A 108 8.37 -7.45 0.35
CA ILE A 108 7.41 -7.24 1.43
C ILE A 108 8.04 -6.30 2.46
N ASN A 109 7.34 -5.20 2.74
CA ASN A 109 7.75 -4.25 3.78
C ASN A 109 7.13 -4.66 5.12
N ILE A 110 7.96 -4.73 6.14
CA ILE A 110 7.55 -4.98 7.53
C ILE A 110 7.35 -3.63 8.20
N GLU A 111 6.09 -3.26 8.45
CA GLU A 111 5.70 -1.94 8.97
C GLU A 111 5.42 -1.96 10.48
N PRO A 112 6.39 -1.69 11.38
CA PRO A 112 6.16 -1.70 12.82
C PRO A 112 4.90 -0.87 13.19
N GLY A 113 3.88 -1.53 13.78
CA GLY A 113 2.60 -0.95 14.20
C GLY A 113 1.32 -1.57 13.61
N ARG A 114 1.37 -2.36 12.52
CA ARG A 114 0.14 -2.94 11.90
C ARG A 114 -0.08 -4.44 12.13
N PHE A 115 0.94 -5.18 12.57
CA PHE A 115 0.90 -6.64 12.75
C PHE A 115 1.90 -7.09 13.84
N ASN A 116 1.68 -8.26 14.46
CA ASN A 116 2.64 -8.84 15.40
C ASN A 116 3.84 -9.42 14.64
N TYR A 117 4.91 -8.65 14.52
CA TYR A 117 6.10 -9.02 13.76
C TYR A 117 6.95 -10.12 14.38
N SER A 118 6.65 -10.57 15.60
CA SER A 118 7.44 -11.62 16.26
C SER A 118 7.45 -12.93 15.47
N VAL A 119 6.36 -13.29 14.78
CA VAL A 119 6.32 -14.46 13.88
C VAL A 119 7.30 -14.31 12.71
N VAL A 120 7.39 -13.10 12.14
CA VAL A 120 8.35 -12.79 11.07
C VAL A 120 9.78 -12.89 11.57
N TYR A 121 10.06 -12.33 12.76
CA TYR A 121 11.38 -12.38 13.37
C TYR A 121 11.80 -13.82 13.69
N TYR A 122 10.88 -14.64 14.18
CA TYR A 122 11.12 -16.07 14.39
C TYR A 122 11.47 -16.80 13.10
N GLY A 123 10.72 -16.57 12.01
CA GLY A 123 11.04 -17.14 10.70
C GLY A 123 12.43 -16.73 10.23
N LEU A 124 12.77 -15.44 10.36
CA LEU A 124 14.11 -14.94 10.01
C LEU A 124 15.24 -15.57 10.83
N LEU A 125 15.04 -15.77 12.13
CA LEU A 125 16.03 -16.45 12.99
C LEU A 125 16.33 -17.87 12.50
N LYS A 126 15.29 -18.64 12.15
CA LYS A 126 15.45 -19.99 11.59
C LYS A 126 16.24 -19.98 10.28
N GLU A 127 15.98 -19.00 9.41
CA GLU A 127 16.72 -18.88 8.14
C GLU A 127 18.18 -18.47 8.37
N LEU A 128 18.44 -17.52 9.28
CA LEU A 128 19.80 -17.09 9.64
C LEU A 128 20.65 -18.23 10.23
N GLN A 129 20.02 -19.24 10.84
CA GLN A 129 20.72 -20.40 11.38
C GLN A 129 20.99 -21.46 10.31
N THR A 130 20.22 -21.50 9.23
CA THR A 130 20.27 -22.59 8.24
C THR A 130 20.96 -22.21 6.95
N ARG A 131 20.99 -20.92 6.58
CA ARG A 131 21.57 -20.49 5.31
C ARG A 131 22.00 -19.02 5.29
N ARG A 132 22.86 -18.71 4.32
CA ARG A 132 23.31 -17.35 4.04
C ARG A 132 22.43 -16.68 2.98
N PHE A 133 22.13 -15.41 3.19
CA PHE A 133 21.44 -14.51 2.26
C PHE A 133 21.92 -13.08 2.48
N GLU A 134 21.62 -12.14 1.58
CA GLU A 134 22.10 -10.76 1.72
C GLU A 134 21.51 -10.11 2.97
N LEU A 135 22.35 -9.53 3.82
CA LEU A 135 21.94 -8.84 5.04
C LEU A 135 21.89 -7.33 4.83
N PRO A 136 21.27 -6.59 5.77
CA PRO A 136 21.32 -5.13 5.77
C PRO A 136 22.77 -4.61 5.74
N ASN A 137 22.95 -3.40 5.20
CA ASN A 137 24.26 -2.82 4.84
C ASN A 137 24.95 -3.47 3.62
N ASN A 138 24.21 -4.26 2.83
CA ASN A 138 24.67 -4.94 1.60
C ASN A 138 25.72 -6.03 1.84
N THR A 139 25.78 -6.62 3.04
CA THR A 139 26.62 -7.78 3.33
C THR A 139 26.16 -8.96 2.48
N GLN A 140 27.01 -9.40 1.56
CA GLN A 140 26.68 -10.46 0.61
C GLN A 140 26.80 -11.85 1.26
N PRO A 141 26.09 -12.88 0.76
CA PRO A 141 26.15 -14.23 1.35
C PRO A 141 27.56 -14.85 1.41
N ASN A 142 28.45 -14.43 0.51
CA ASN A 142 29.84 -14.88 0.43
C ASN A 142 30.82 -13.95 1.15
N ASP A 143 30.33 -12.92 1.85
CA ASP A 143 31.18 -12.02 2.61
C ASP A 143 31.88 -12.78 3.75
N PRO A 144 33.21 -12.63 3.93
CA PRO A 144 33.90 -13.24 5.07
C PRO A 144 33.34 -12.80 6.43
N ASN A 145 32.82 -11.57 6.54
CA ASN A 145 32.23 -11.02 7.76
C ASN A 145 30.74 -11.33 7.90
N TRP A 146 30.16 -12.12 6.98
CA TRP A 146 28.73 -12.42 6.98
C TRP A 146 28.24 -12.98 8.31
N GLU A 147 29.04 -13.82 8.97
CA GLU A 147 28.64 -14.44 10.23
C GLU A 147 28.56 -13.44 11.39
N GLU A 148 29.46 -12.45 11.42
CA GLU A 148 29.43 -11.37 12.42
C GLU A 148 28.17 -10.52 12.26
N ASP A 149 27.86 -10.13 11.01
CA ASP A 149 26.63 -9.41 10.69
C ASP A 149 25.39 -10.25 10.98
N ALA A 150 25.40 -11.54 10.63
CA ALA A 150 24.30 -12.46 10.93
C ALA A 150 24.07 -12.56 12.43
N GLN A 151 25.13 -12.62 13.24
CA GLN A 151 25.02 -12.67 14.68
C GLN A 151 24.43 -11.39 15.27
N TYR A 152 24.81 -10.22 14.76
CA TYR A 152 24.17 -8.95 15.11
C TYR A 152 22.65 -9.02 14.86
N TRP A 153 22.25 -9.52 13.68
CA TRP A 153 20.83 -9.66 13.34
C TRP A 153 20.11 -10.71 14.19
N ARG A 154 20.72 -11.85 14.52
CA ARG A 154 20.15 -12.84 15.44
C ARG A 154 19.84 -12.22 16.80
N ASN A 155 20.81 -11.50 17.38
CA ASN A 155 20.65 -10.83 18.67
C ASN A 155 19.52 -9.79 18.62
N LEU A 156 19.53 -8.91 17.61
CA LEU A 156 18.53 -7.84 17.47
C LEU A 156 17.10 -8.38 17.28
N LEU A 157 16.93 -9.42 16.48
CA LEU A 157 15.62 -10.03 16.22
C LEU A 157 15.10 -10.75 17.47
N ALA A 158 15.96 -11.52 18.16
CA ALA A 158 15.59 -12.23 19.37
C ALA A 158 15.25 -11.27 20.52
N GLU A 159 16.02 -10.19 20.70
CA GLU A 159 15.71 -9.14 21.68
C GLU A 159 14.32 -8.55 21.44
N ARG A 160 13.98 -8.22 20.19
CA ARG A 160 12.65 -7.69 19.83
C ARG A 160 11.53 -8.68 20.11
N ILE A 161 11.74 -9.97 19.85
CA ILE A 161 10.79 -11.03 20.20
C ILE A 161 10.61 -11.07 21.72
N PHE A 162 11.70 -11.12 22.48
CA PHE A 162 11.70 -11.22 23.93
C PHE A 162 11.00 -10.02 24.58
N VAL A 163 11.36 -8.80 24.20
CA VAL A 163 10.76 -7.57 24.77
C VAL A 163 9.25 -7.53 24.52
N ASN A 164 8.81 -7.89 23.30
CA ASN A 164 7.38 -7.87 22.96
C ASN A 164 6.56 -8.95 23.67
N HIS A 165 7.19 -10.04 24.13
CA HIS A 165 6.52 -11.21 24.71
C HIS A 165 7.16 -11.66 26.05
N SER A 166 7.69 -10.72 26.82
CA SER A 166 8.50 -11.01 28.02
C SER A 166 7.71 -11.77 29.10
N GLU A 167 6.43 -11.42 29.30
CA GLU A 167 5.52 -12.11 30.21
C GLU A 167 5.27 -13.57 29.79
N PHE A 168 5.16 -13.83 28.48
CA PHE A 168 5.01 -15.19 27.96
C PHE A 168 6.26 -16.03 28.27
N PHE A 169 7.45 -15.50 28.01
CA PHE A 169 8.68 -16.25 28.28
C PHE A 169 8.93 -16.50 29.77
N ARG A 170 8.45 -15.61 30.66
CA ARG A 170 8.55 -15.82 32.12
C ARG A 170 7.84 -17.09 32.58
N GLY A 171 6.71 -17.44 31.95
CA GLY A 171 5.96 -18.66 32.24
C GLY A 171 6.37 -19.88 31.41
N ASN A 172 7.17 -19.69 30.36
CA ASN A 172 7.49 -20.72 29.37
C ASN A 172 9.02 -20.85 29.16
N PRO A 173 9.76 -21.43 30.12
CA PRO A 173 11.22 -21.52 30.05
C PRO A 173 11.73 -22.38 28.89
N VAL A 174 10.95 -23.37 28.44
CA VAL A 174 11.27 -24.19 27.25
C VAL A 174 11.27 -23.34 25.99
N GLU A 175 10.28 -22.45 25.83
CA GLU A 175 10.19 -21.53 24.69
C GLU A 175 11.31 -20.49 24.72
N LEU A 176 11.70 -20.03 25.91
CA LEU A 176 12.84 -19.13 26.06
C LEU A 176 14.16 -19.84 25.69
N ALA A 177 14.33 -21.09 26.11
CA ALA A 177 15.50 -21.90 25.73
C ALA A 177 15.55 -22.14 24.21
N TYR A 178 14.40 -22.38 23.58
CA TYR A 178 14.31 -22.51 22.13
C TYR A 178 14.70 -21.20 21.43
N LEU A 179 14.18 -20.05 21.85
CA LEU A 179 14.59 -18.75 21.31
C LEU A 179 16.10 -18.54 21.43
N ASN A 180 16.70 -18.87 22.59
CA ASN A 180 18.14 -18.79 22.79
C ASN A 180 18.93 -19.72 21.86
N SER A 181 18.42 -20.91 21.56
CA SER A 181 19.06 -21.85 20.62
C SER A 181 19.14 -21.31 19.19
N LEU A 182 18.23 -20.42 18.80
CA LEU A 182 18.25 -19.76 17.49
C LEU A 182 19.23 -18.58 17.42
N ILE A 183 19.70 -18.09 18.57
CA ILE A 183 20.70 -17.02 18.66
C ILE A 183 22.11 -17.59 18.50
N CYS A 184 22.33 -18.82 18.95
CA CYS A 184 23.63 -19.49 18.85
C CYS A 184 24.06 -19.64 17.38
N PRO A 185 25.33 -19.29 17.03
CA PRO A 185 25.89 -19.59 15.73
C PRO A 185 25.72 -21.08 15.38
N PRO A 186 25.37 -21.43 14.13
CA PRO A 186 25.28 -22.82 13.72
C PRO A 186 26.66 -23.51 13.82
N GLY A 187 26.76 -24.57 14.64
CA GLY A 187 27.97 -25.39 14.77
C GLY A 187 28.74 -25.29 16.09
N LEU A 188 28.15 -24.69 17.14
CA LEU A 188 28.61 -24.83 18.53
C LEU A 188 27.93 -26.00 19.24
#